data_AF-A0AAD6CD58-F1
#
_entry.id   AF-A0AAD6CD58-F1
#
_cell.length_a   1.000
_cell.length_b   1.000
_cell.length_c   1.000
_cell.angle_alpha   90.00
_cell.angle_beta   90.00
_cell.angle_gamma   90.00
#
_symmetry.space_group_name_H-M   'P 1'
#
loop_
_entity.id
_entity.type
_entity.pdbx_description
1 polymer ?
#
loop_
_entity_poly.entity_id
_entity_poly.type
_entity_poly.pdbx_seq_one_letter_code
_entity_poly.pdbx_strand_id
1 'polypeptide(L)'
;MSQTADIARVYAMREKIKREKTIPEEYLVILIERLPLSFGQYPHQDAPKSGRRSAAYQLRWRLKKAGIVYRRVRRTDPHIFLPFLLSITPRGCESFDDERFEQNHQDRYNLHLSNDCLTLLQAQGRNLKIEDNRDFQDFIKHLFELGLETPYTSPPLTDAEKEDHCTYHLAHVQSIRNVFGDYIQRAVASSLVSFNEDLSCQAVERRDSFWMKFPSQTMQDAIFSLDIGSTKELAAILFPHINPKIASFLWPQTCDVISTQTLDYNGVSHYDVRPDQSRQDREYHPIPSEMYH
;
A
#
# COMPACT_ATOMS: atom_id res chain seq x y z
N MET A 1 -36.77 15.87 -1.34
CA MET A 1 -36.33 14.79 -2.26
C MET A 1 -35.93 13.61 -1.40
N SER A 2 -36.26 12.37 -1.81
CA SER A 2 -35.92 11.20 -1.01
C SER A 2 -34.40 10.99 -1.00
N GLN A 3 -33.79 10.81 0.17
CA GLN A 3 -32.35 10.60 0.33
C GLN A 3 -31.83 9.40 -0.49
N THR A 4 -32.68 8.41 -0.76
CA THR A 4 -32.36 7.29 -1.64
C THR A 4 -32.04 7.73 -3.07
N ALA A 5 -32.75 8.73 -3.62
CA ALA A 5 -32.45 9.26 -4.94
C ALA A 5 -31.13 10.02 -4.96
N ASP A 6 -30.80 10.71 -3.86
CA ASP A 6 -29.54 11.44 -3.72
C ASP A 6 -28.35 10.47 -3.69
N ILE A 7 -28.47 9.38 -2.92
CA ILE A 7 -27.46 8.30 -2.87
C ILE A 7 -27.28 7.68 -4.25
N ALA A 8 -28.37 7.35 -4.96
CA ALA A 8 -28.28 6.79 -6.31
C ALA A 8 -27.54 7.71 -7.29
N ARG A 9 -27.72 9.04 -7.19
CA ARG A 9 -26.97 10.01 -8.01
C ARG A 9 -25.48 10.01 -7.71
N VAL A 10 -25.10 9.89 -6.43
CA VAL A 10 -23.68 9.81 -6.03
C VAL A 10 -23.02 8.59 -6.65
N TYR A 11 -23.66 7.42 -6.61
CA TYR A 11 -23.12 6.21 -7.22
C TYR A 11 -23.11 6.27 -8.76
N ALA A 12 -24.13 6.85 -9.39
CA ALA A 12 -24.11 7.08 -10.83
C ALA A 12 -22.95 7.99 -11.25
N MET A 13 -22.66 9.04 -10.47
CA MET A 13 -21.51 9.91 -10.68
C MET A 13 -20.19 9.17 -10.48
N ARG A 14 -20.11 8.28 -9.48
CA ARG A 14 -18.94 7.45 -9.25
C ARG A 14 -18.63 6.57 -10.46
N GLU A 15 -19.63 5.88 -10.99
CA GLU A 15 -19.44 5.04 -12.19
C GLU A 15 -19.02 5.87 -13.40
N LYS A 16 -19.54 7.09 -13.53
CA LYS A 16 -19.11 8.02 -14.57
C LYS A 16 -17.63 8.39 -14.44
N ILE A 17 -17.20 8.83 -13.25
CA ILE A 17 -15.79 9.18 -12.98
C ILE A 17 -14.90 7.95 -13.17
N LYS A 18 -15.33 6.78 -12.72
CA LYS A 18 -14.58 5.52 -12.87
C LYS A 18 -14.35 5.16 -14.33
N ARG A 19 -15.38 5.29 -15.17
CA ARG A 19 -15.29 5.03 -16.61
C ARG A 19 -14.36 6.02 -17.32
N GLU A 20 -14.47 7.30 -16.98
CA GLU A 20 -13.70 8.37 -17.61
C GLU A 20 -12.29 8.53 -17.00
N LYS A 21 -12.05 7.91 -15.84
CA LYS A 21 -10.84 8.03 -15.01
C LYS A 21 -10.47 9.47 -14.64
N THR A 22 -11.41 10.39 -14.75
CA THR A 22 -11.24 11.82 -14.48
C THR A 22 -12.58 12.47 -14.11
N ILE A 23 -12.54 13.75 -13.75
CA ILE A 23 -13.74 14.55 -13.49
C ILE A 23 -14.32 15.00 -14.83
N PRO A 24 -15.59 14.71 -15.14
CA PRO A 24 -16.20 15.14 -16.39
C PRO A 24 -16.25 16.67 -16.48
N GLU A 25 -15.97 17.20 -17.66
CA GLU A 25 -15.75 18.63 -17.89
C GLU A 25 -16.93 19.50 -17.45
N GLU A 26 -18.16 19.02 -17.67
CA GLU A 26 -19.39 19.73 -17.30
C GLU A 26 -19.57 19.90 -15.78
N TYR A 27 -18.80 19.17 -14.96
CA TYR A 27 -18.81 19.28 -13.50
C TYR A 27 -17.65 20.12 -12.95
N LEU A 28 -16.77 20.68 -13.78
CA LEU A 28 -15.64 21.49 -13.30
C LEU A 28 -16.09 22.78 -12.61
N VAL A 29 -17.14 23.44 -13.11
CA VAL A 29 -17.71 24.63 -12.44
C VAL A 29 -18.21 24.27 -11.04
N ILE A 30 -18.87 23.11 -10.91
CA ILE A 30 -19.37 22.60 -9.64
C ILE A 30 -18.21 22.28 -8.69
N LEU A 31 -17.15 21.66 -9.20
CA LEU A 31 -15.93 21.38 -8.44
C LEU A 31 -15.35 22.69 -7.88
N ILE A 32 -15.13 23.70 -8.73
CA ILE A 32 -14.56 24.99 -8.35
C ILE A 32 -15.40 25.69 -7.28
N GLU A 33 -16.73 25.65 -7.41
CA GLU A 33 -17.64 26.25 -6.43
C GLU A 33 -17.58 25.55 -5.06
N ARG A 34 -17.52 24.22 -5.05
CA ARG A 34 -17.76 23.42 -3.83
C ARG A 34 -16.49 22.95 -3.14
N LEU A 35 -15.37 22.79 -3.85
CA LEU A 35 -14.11 22.34 -3.28
C LEU A 35 -13.63 23.25 -2.11
N PRO A 36 -13.72 24.59 -2.20
CA PRO A 36 -13.36 25.48 -1.08
C PRO A 36 -14.24 25.28 0.17
N LEU A 37 -15.46 24.77 0.05
CA LEU A 37 -16.35 24.57 1.21
C LEU A 37 -15.83 23.44 2.12
N SER A 38 -15.07 22.51 1.55
CA SER A 38 -14.53 21.32 2.20
C SER A 38 -13.15 21.57 2.79
N PHE A 39 -12.29 22.31 2.07
CA PHE A 39 -10.89 22.54 2.42
C PHE A 39 -10.57 23.97 2.86
N GLY A 40 -11.41 24.94 2.55
CA GLY A 40 -11.19 26.35 2.88
C GLY A 40 -11.59 26.71 4.32
N GLN A 41 -11.05 27.82 4.79
CA GLN A 41 -11.53 28.49 5.99
C GLN A 41 -12.81 29.25 5.62
N TYR A 42 -13.91 29.02 6.37
CA TYR A 42 -15.08 29.88 6.25
C TYR A 42 -14.65 31.28 6.68
N PRO A 43 -14.86 32.32 5.86
CA PRO A 43 -14.56 33.66 6.31
C PRO A 43 -15.35 33.95 7.58
N HIS A 44 -14.61 34.23 8.66
CA HIS A 44 -15.15 34.79 9.89
C HIS A 44 -15.61 36.22 9.57
N GLN A 45 -16.80 36.34 8.99
CA GLN A 45 -17.46 37.63 8.88
C GLN A 45 -18.27 37.87 10.15
N ASP A 46 -18.03 39.01 10.77
CA ASP A 46 -18.69 39.50 11.99
C ASP A 46 -20.21 39.37 11.87
N ALA A 47 -20.85 39.06 12.99
CA ALA A 47 -22.29 38.91 13.04
C ALA A 47 -22.97 40.23 12.60
N PRO A 48 -23.88 40.20 11.61
CA PRO A 48 -24.63 41.40 11.23
C PRO A 48 -25.47 41.84 12.44
N LYS A 49 -25.30 43.11 12.85
CA LYS A 49 -25.95 43.70 14.03
C LYS A 49 -27.49 43.86 13.93
N SER A 50 -28.15 43.33 12.89
CA SER A 50 -29.59 43.55 12.66
C SER A 50 -30.41 42.26 12.71
N GLY A 51 -31.49 42.29 13.49
CA GLY A 51 -32.35 41.15 13.84
C GLY A 51 -33.26 40.59 12.73
N ARG A 52 -33.02 40.90 11.45
CA ARG A 52 -33.71 40.26 10.33
C ARG A 52 -32.78 39.22 9.71
N ARG A 53 -33.21 37.95 9.69
CA ARG A 53 -32.55 36.87 8.92
C ARG A 53 -32.55 37.25 7.44
N SER A 54 -31.54 37.98 7.00
CA SER A 54 -31.30 38.29 5.59
C SER A 54 -31.13 37.00 4.79
N ALA A 55 -31.55 36.97 3.52
CA ALA A 55 -31.30 35.85 2.61
C ALA A 55 -29.81 35.45 2.58
N ALA A 56 -28.90 36.42 2.75
CA ALA A 56 -27.47 36.20 2.88
C ALA A 56 -27.10 35.33 4.10
N TYR A 57 -27.81 35.50 5.24
CA TYR A 57 -27.60 34.67 6.42
C TYR A 57 -27.99 33.21 6.18
N GLN A 58 -29.13 32.98 5.50
CA GLN A 58 -29.58 31.62 5.17
C GLN A 58 -28.60 30.94 4.20
N LEU A 59 -28.13 31.67 3.18
CA LEU A 59 -27.12 31.16 2.25
C LEU A 59 -25.82 30.79 2.99
N ARG A 60 -25.33 31.66 3.88
CA ARG A 60 -24.13 31.40 4.68
C ARG A 60 -24.30 30.16 5.56
N TRP A 61 -25.44 30.04 6.24
CA TRP A 61 -25.73 28.88 7.08
C TRP A 61 -25.76 27.58 6.26
N ARG A 62 -26.37 27.60 5.07
CA ARG A 62 -26.40 26.46 4.14
C ARG A 62 -25.00 26.05 3.71
N LEU A 63 -24.17 27.00 3.26
CA LEU A 63 -22.80 26.71 2.84
C LEU A 63 -21.98 26.14 4.00
N LYS A 64 -22.10 26.71 5.20
CA LYS A 64 -21.44 26.19 6.41
C LYS A 64 -21.87 24.75 6.70
N LYS A 65 -23.17 24.46 6.63
CA LYS A 65 -23.69 23.10 6.84
C LYS A 65 -23.18 22.13 5.77
N ALA A 66 -23.18 22.54 4.51
CA ALA A 66 -22.65 21.74 3.41
C ALA A 66 -21.19 21.37 3.63
N GLY A 67 -20.33 22.30 4.03
CA GLY A 67 -18.93 21.97 4.32
C GLY A 67 -18.74 21.02 5.50
N ILE A 68 -19.62 21.05 6.50
CA ILE A 68 -19.58 20.05 7.59
C ILE A 68 -19.86 18.66 7.03
N VAL A 69 -20.93 18.52 6.24
CA VAL A 69 -21.32 17.24 5.61
C VAL A 69 -20.22 16.76 4.66
N TYR A 70 -19.72 17.63 3.77
CA TYR A 70 -18.64 17.29 2.85
C TYR A 70 -17.38 16.80 3.58
N ARG A 71 -16.96 17.47 4.66
CA ARG A 71 -15.82 17.02 5.46
C ARG A 71 -16.08 15.68 6.16
N ARG A 72 -17.30 15.41 6.61
CA ARG A 72 -17.66 14.11 7.21
C ARG A 72 -17.56 13.00 6.19
N VAL A 73 -18.20 13.16 5.03
CA VAL A 73 -18.13 12.19 3.93
C VAL A 73 -16.67 11.94 3.51
N ARG A 74 -15.85 13.00 3.38
CA ARG A 74 -14.42 12.89 3.09
C ARG A 74 -13.65 12.04 4.09
N ARG A 75 -13.99 12.13 5.37
CA ARG A 75 -13.34 11.35 6.44
C ARG A 75 -13.83 9.90 6.47
N THR A 76 -15.10 9.66 6.13
CA THR A 76 -15.68 8.32 6.08
C THR A 76 -15.13 7.51 4.90
N ASP A 77 -15.12 8.10 3.70
CA ASP A 77 -14.51 7.51 2.51
C ASP A 77 -13.99 8.62 1.56
N PRO A 78 -12.67 8.78 1.43
CA PRO A 78 -12.07 9.72 0.49
C PRO A 78 -12.45 9.46 -0.99
N HIS A 79 -12.72 8.21 -1.38
CA HIS A 79 -13.03 7.86 -2.76
C HIS A 79 -14.46 8.22 -3.15
N ILE A 80 -15.44 8.11 -2.24
CA ILE A 80 -16.81 8.56 -2.52
C ILE A 80 -16.99 10.07 -2.43
N PHE A 81 -16.07 10.77 -1.75
CA PHE A 81 -16.16 12.21 -1.54
C PHE A 81 -16.27 13.00 -2.85
N LEU A 82 -15.46 12.68 -3.84
CA LEU A 82 -15.47 13.41 -5.11
C LEU A 82 -16.82 13.23 -5.85
N PRO A 83 -17.34 12.01 -6.08
CA PRO A 83 -18.70 11.80 -6.57
C PRO A 83 -19.77 12.53 -5.74
N PHE A 84 -19.63 12.51 -4.42
CA PHE A 84 -20.56 13.17 -3.51
C PHE A 84 -20.60 14.68 -3.70
N LEU A 85 -19.41 15.31 -3.72
CA LEU A 85 -19.24 16.75 -3.90
C LEU A 85 -19.87 17.24 -5.20
N LEU A 86 -19.72 16.49 -6.29
CA LEU A 86 -20.27 16.84 -7.59
C LEU A 86 -21.79 16.63 -7.65
N SER A 87 -22.31 15.60 -6.99
CA SER A 87 -23.72 15.19 -7.09
C SER A 87 -24.65 15.90 -6.11
N ILE A 88 -24.18 16.17 -4.90
CA ILE A 88 -25.01 16.73 -3.82
C ILE A 88 -24.78 18.23 -3.72
N THR A 89 -25.87 18.98 -3.85
CA THR A 89 -25.83 20.44 -3.73
C THR A 89 -25.75 20.85 -2.27
N PRO A 90 -25.29 22.08 -1.96
CA PRO A 90 -25.33 22.61 -0.59
C PRO A 90 -26.72 22.58 0.06
N ARG A 91 -27.79 22.69 -0.75
CA ARG A 91 -29.17 22.55 -0.27
C ARG A 91 -29.52 21.10 0.06
N GLY A 92 -29.02 20.13 -0.71
CA GLY A 92 -29.17 18.70 -0.41
C GLY A 92 -28.54 18.31 0.92
N CYS A 93 -27.41 18.93 1.28
CA CYS A 93 -26.74 18.73 2.57
C CYS A 93 -27.57 19.20 3.78
N GLU A 94 -28.65 19.98 3.60
CA GLU A 94 -29.47 20.44 4.73
C GLU A 94 -30.28 19.31 5.37
N SER A 95 -30.71 18.34 4.57
CA SER A 95 -31.49 17.18 5.03
C SER A 95 -30.72 15.87 4.89
N PHE A 96 -29.40 15.97 4.68
CA PHE A 96 -28.57 14.79 4.52
C PHE A 96 -28.31 14.14 5.87
N ASP A 97 -28.60 12.86 5.96
CA ASP A 97 -28.38 12.02 7.13
C ASP A 97 -27.11 11.19 6.90
N ASP A 98 -26.05 11.61 7.59
CA ASP A 98 -24.72 11.01 7.50
C ASP A 98 -24.72 9.54 7.96
N GLU A 99 -25.48 9.21 9.02
CA GLU A 99 -25.55 7.86 9.59
C GLU A 99 -26.20 6.89 8.61
N ARG A 100 -27.32 7.32 8.01
CA ARG A 100 -27.99 6.53 6.98
C ARG A 100 -27.15 6.38 5.73
N PHE A 101 -26.36 7.39 5.35
CA PHE A 101 -25.42 7.25 4.24
C PHE A 101 -24.37 6.19 4.54
N GLU A 102 -23.76 6.23 5.73
CA GLU A 102 -22.75 5.26 6.15
C GLU A 102 -23.27 3.83 6.19
N GLN A 103 -24.49 3.60 6.71
CA GLN A 103 -25.12 2.27 6.73
C GLN A 103 -25.37 1.68 5.34
N ASN A 104 -25.70 2.53 4.36
CA ASN A 104 -25.97 2.11 2.99
C ASN A 104 -24.69 2.07 2.13
N HIS A 105 -23.58 2.58 2.64
CA HIS A 105 -22.33 2.67 1.91
C HIS A 105 -21.55 1.34 2.01
N GLN A 106 -21.93 0.39 1.14
CA GLN A 106 -21.34 -0.95 1.13
C GLN A 106 -20.06 -1.06 0.29
N ASP A 107 -19.94 -0.27 -0.78
CA ASP A 107 -18.86 -0.40 -1.76
C ASP A 107 -17.71 0.58 -1.53
N ARG A 108 -16.80 0.25 -0.61
CA ARG A 108 -15.58 1.04 -0.29
C ARG A 108 -14.41 0.80 -1.27
N TYR A 109 -14.72 0.59 -2.55
CA TYR A 109 -13.69 0.37 -3.57
C TYR A 109 -12.94 1.66 -3.95
N ASN A 110 -11.64 1.51 -4.22
CA ASN A 110 -10.79 2.62 -4.64
C ASN A 110 -11.20 3.13 -6.03
N LEU A 111 -11.22 4.45 -6.17
CA LEU A 111 -11.45 5.14 -7.44
C LEU A 111 -10.11 5.30 -8.15
N HIS A 112 -9.84 4.50 -9.17
CA HIS A 112 -8.60 4.60 -9.97
C HIS A 112 -8.69 5.80 -10.94
N LEU A 113 -8.11 6.92 -10.54
CA LEU A 113 -8.06 8.16 -11.33
C LEU A 113 -6.75 8.28 -12.11
N SER A 114 -6.78 8.97 -13.25
CA SER A 114 -5.59 9.20 -14.09
C SER A 114 -4.67 10.29 -13.53
N ASN A 115 -3.40 10.30 -13.97
CA ASN A 115 -2.44 11.38 -13.65
C ASN A 115 -2.91 12.76 -14.16
N ASP A 116 -3.71 12.79 -15.22
CA ASP A 116 -4.31 14.04 -15.71
C ASP A 116 -5.33 14.58 -14.72
N CYS A 117 -6.13 13.70 -14.08
CA CYS A 117 -7.04 14.08 -13.02
C CYS A 117 -6.30 14.63 -11.78
N LEU A 118 -5.15 14.04 -11.43
CA LEU A 118 -4.28 14.57 -10.38
C LEU A 118 -3.81 15.99 -10.72
N THR A 119 -3.28 16.16 -11.93
CA THR A 119 -2.78 17.46 -12.41
C THR A 119 -3.90 18.50 -12.40
N LEU A 120 -5.10 18.13 -12.82
CA LEU A 120 -6.29 18.97 -12.78
C LEU A 120 -6.63 19.38 -11.34
N LEU A 121 -6.74 18.43 -10.42
CA LEU A 121 -7.09 18.72 -9.03
C LEU A 121 -6.05 19.59 -8.34
N GLN A 122 -4.77 19.32 -8.56
CA GLN A 122 -3.68 20.16 -8.07
C GLN A 122 -3.79 21.57 -8.63
N ALA A 123 -3.98 21.74 -9.94
CA ALA A 123 -4.16 23.05 -10.57
C ALA A 123 -5.35 23.82 -9.97
N GLN A 124 -6.47 23.16 -9.72
CA GLN A 124 -7.60 23.79 -9.04
C GLN A 124 -7.28 24.14 -7.58
N GLY A 125 -6.54 23.29 -6.88
CA GLY A 125 -6.04 23.57 -5.54
C GLY A 125 -5.22 24.86 -5.48
N ARG A 126 -4.35 25.09 -6.47
CA ARG A 126 -3.57 26.34 -6.60
C ARG A 126 -4.44 27.54 -6.88
N ASN A 127 -5.32 27.43 -7.88
CA ASN A 127 -6.23 28.51 -8.27
C ASN A 127 -7.12 28.97 -7.10
N LEU A 128 -7.54 28.02 -6.26
CA LEU A 128 -8.38 28.25 -5.09
C LEU A 128 -7.58 28.57 -3.82
N LYS A 129 -6.24 28.61 -3.88
CA LYS A 129 -5.34 28.84 -2.74
C LYS A 129 -5.56 27.87 -1.56
N ILE A 130 -5.80 26.60 -1.89
CA ILE A 130 -5.93 25.49 -0.92
C ILE A 130 -4.83 24.43 -1.06
N GLU A 131 -3.84 24.67 -1.93
CA GLU A 131 -2.71 23.76 -2.18
C GLU A 131 -1.89 23.41 -0.92
N ASP A 132 -1.70 24.39 -0.03
CA ASP A 132 -0.98 24.22 1.24
C ASP A 132 -1.87 23.70 2.37
N ASN A 133 -3.16 23.48 2.10
CA ASN A 133 -4.07 22.95 3.10
C ASN A 133 -3.75 21.47 3.36
N ARG A 134 -3.37 21.14 4.60
CA ARG A 134 -3.04 19.76 4.99
C ARG A 134 -4.14 18.76 4.64
N ASP A 135 -5.41 19.09 4.89
CA ASP A 135 -6.51 18.18 4.57
C ASP A 135 -6.63 17.94 3.04
N PHE A 136 -6.31 18.95 2.23
CA PHE A 136 -6.32 18.83 0.77
C PHE A 136 -5.17 17.95 0.28
N GLN A 137 -3.96 18.13 0.82
CA GLN A 137 -2.81 17.29 0.53
C GLN A 137 -3.07 15.83 0.94
N ASP A 138 -3.60 15.62 2.14
CA ASP A 138 -3.99 14.30 2.62
C ASP A 138 -5.03 13.69 1.68
N PHE A 139 -6.05 14.45 1.26
CA PHE A 139 -7.05 13.96 0.31
C PHE A 139 -6.45 13.53 -1.04
N ILE A 140 -5.56 14.33 -1.63
CA ILE A 140 -4.86 13.99 -2.87
C ILE A 140 -4.04 12.72 -2.68
N LYS A 141 -3.30 12.62 -1.58
CA LYS A 141 -2.53 11.42 -1.22
C LYS A 141 -3.42 10.18 -1.13
N HIS A 142 -4.56 10.25 -0.45
CA HIS A 142 -5.47 9.10 -0.37
C HIS A 142 -6.04 8.71 -1.74
N LEU A 143 -6.39 9.69 -2.59
CA LEU A 143 -6.95 9.37 -3.91
C LEU A 143 -5.95 8.73 -4.87
N PHE A 144 -4.67 9.14 -4.82
CA PHE A 144 -3.69 8.81 -5.85
C PHE A 144 -2.50 7.96 -5.36
N GLU A 145 -2.06 8.11 -4.10
CA GLU A 145 -0.89 7.39 -3.57
C GLU A 145 -1.25 6.03 -2.96
N LEU A 146 -2.51 5.80 -2.56
CA LEU A 146 -2.97 4.45 -2.16
C LEU A 146 -2.91 3.42 -3.30
N GLY A 147 -2.74 3.87 -4.54
CA GLY A 147 -2.52 3.01 -5.71
C GLY A 147 -1.08 2.58 -5.93
N LEU A 148 -0.11 3.09 -5.17
CA LEU A 148 1.30 2.72 -5.36
C LEU A 148 1.74 1.55 -4.49
N GLU A 149 1.18 1.32 -3.30
CA GLU A 149 1.68 0.28 -2.40
C GLU A 149 0.61 -0.26 -1.42
N THR A 150 -0.52 -0.77 -1.91
CA THR A 150 -1.32 -1.71 -1.11
C THR A 150 -1.59 -3.00 -1.90
N PRO A 151 -1.18 -4.18 -1.40
CA PRO A 151 -1.32 -5.46 -2.10
C PRO A 151 -2.77 -5.97 -2.24
N TYR A 152 -3.79 -5.13 -2.00
CA TYR A 152 -5.19 -5.55 -1.89
C TYR A 152 -6.16 -4.92 -2.91
N THR A 153 -5.77 -3.96 -3.76
CA THR A 153 -6.76 -3.32 -4.66
C THR A 153 -6.22 -2.86 -6.03
N SER A 154 -5.18 -3.49 -6.56
CA SER A 154 -5.05 -3.54 -8.02
C SER A 154 -6.10 -4.54 -8.54
N PRO A 155 -6.97 -4.18 -9.51
CA PRO A 155 -7.72 -5.21 -10.21
C PRO A 155 -6.71 -6.22 -10.77
N PRO A 156 -6.97 -7.52 -10.63
CA PRO A 156 -6.02 -8.55 -11.04
C PRO A 156 -5.62 -8.29 -12.49
N LEU A 157 -4.32 -8.05 -12.72
CA LEU A 157 -3.78 -7.75 -14.03
C LEU A 157 -3.96 -8.93 -14.98
N THR A 158 -4.04 -10.12 -14.39
CA THR A 158 -4.21 -11.40 -15.09
C THR A 158 -5.25 -12.26 -14.36
N ASP A 159 -5.85 -13.24 -15.05
CA ASP A 159 -6.85 -14.11 -14.45
C ASP A 159 -6.30 -14.93 -13.28
N ALA A 160 -4.99 -15.20 -13.27
CA ALA A 160 -4.29 -15.92 -12.21
C ALA A 160 -4.18 -15.13 -10.89
N GLU A 161 -4.38 -13.80 -10.93
CA GLU A 161 -4.40 -12.94 -9.74
C GLU A 161 -5.79 -12.90 -9.05
N LYS A 162 -6.83 -13.48 -9.66
CA LYS A 162 -8.19 -13.55 -9.09
C LYS A 162 -8.24 -14.51 -7.89
N GLU A 163 -9.27 -14.35 -7.04
CA GLU A 163 -9.46 -15.22 -5.86
C GLU A 163 -9.64 -16.71 -6.21
N ASP A 164 -10.17 -17.02 -7.40
CA ASP A 164 -10.38 -18.39 -7.89
C ASP A 164 -9.13 -18.93 -8.62
N HIS A 165 -8.12 -19.34 -7.85
CA HIS A 165 -6.87 -19.88 -8.36
C HIS A 165 -6.43 -21.16 -7.64
N CYS A 166 -5.70 -22.01 -8.36
CA CYS A 166 -4.95 -23.11 -7.80
C CYS A 166 -3.49 -22.68 -7.61
N THR A 167 -2.96 -22.83 -6.39
CA THR A 167 -1.53 -22.62 -6.13
C THR A 167 -0.81 -23.96 -6.07
N TYR A 168 0.17 -24.16 -6.95
CA TYR A 168 1.05 -25.30 -6.96
C TYR A 168 2.41 -24.91 -6.37
N HIS A 169 2.70 -25.42 -5.18
CA HIS A 169 4.02 -25.24 -4.56
C HIS A 169 4.94 -26.35 -5.05
N LEU A 170 6.14 -26.01 -5.52
CA LEU A 170 7.10 -27.07 -5.84
C LEU A 170 7.69 -27.60 -4.54
N ALA A 171 7.22 -28.80 -4.20
CA ALA A 171 7.53 -29.52 -2.98
C ALA A 171 9.01 -29.92 -2.83
N HIS A 172 9.77 -29.98 -3.93
CA HIS A 172 11.07 -30.64 -3.92
C HIS A 172 12.12 -29.90 -4.74
N VAL A 173 13.27 -29.64 -4.11
CA VAL A 173 14.46 -29.01 -4.72
C VAL A 173 14.92 -29.76 -5.97
N GLN A 174 14.77 -31.09 -5.98
CA GLN A 174 15.08 -31.91 -7.15
C GLN A 174 14.15 -31.61 -8.34
N SER A 175 12.88 -31.28 -8.09
CA SER A 175 11.94 -30.91 -9.15
C SER A 175 12.32 -29.56 -9.77
N ILE A 176 12.78 -28.61 -8.94
CA ILE A 176 13.34 -27.34 -9.41
C ILE A 176 14.56 -27.60 -10.30
N ARG A 177 15.46 -28.50 -9.88
CA ARG A 177 16.62 -28.92 -10.69
C ARG A 177 16.21 -29.53 -12.02
N ASN A 178 15.22 -30.42 -12.04
CA ASN A 178 14.80 -31.12 -13.25
C ASN A 178 14.17 -30.17 -14.28
N VAL A 179 13.48 -29.12 -13.83
CA VAL A 179 12.78 -28.16 -14.70
C VAL A 179 13.68 -26.98 -15.09
N PHE A 180 14.45 -26.45 -14.13
CA PHE A 180 15.18 -25.19 -14.27
C PHE A 180 16.71 -25.34 -14.25
N GLY A 181 17.21 -26.55 -14.03
CA GLY A 181 18.63 -26.87 -13.99
C GLY A 181 19.33 -26.54 -12.66
N ASP A 182 20.59 -26.96 -12.59
CA ASP A 182 21.45 -26.89 -11.40
C ASP A 182 21.75 -25.46 -10.94
N TYR A 183 21.59 -24.49 -11.83
CA TYR A 183 21.88 -23.09 -11.52
C TYR A 183 20.78 -22.45 -10.67
N ILE A 184 19.53 -22.54 -11.12
CA ILE A 184 18.37 -22.01 -10.39
C ILE A 184 18.15 -22.78 -9.10
N GLN A 185 18.37 -24.10 -9.11
CA GLN A 185 18.27 -24.90 -7.89
C GLN A 185 19.24 -24.43 -6.79
N ARG A 186 20.51 -24.13 -7.13
CA ARG A 186 21.49 -23.59 -6.17
C ARG A 186 21.09 -22.20 -5.66
N ALA A 187 20.58 -21.35 -6.55
CA ALA A 187 20.16 -20.00 -6.18
C ALA A 187 18.96 -20.00 -5.21
N VAL A 188 17.97 -20.88 -5.46
CA VAL A 188 16.83 -21.10 -4.55
C VAL A 188 17.30 -21.68 -3.22
N ALA A 189 18.19 -22.68 -3.22
CA ALA A 189 18.73 -23.25 -1.99
C ALA A 189 19.51 -22.24 -1.14
N SER A 190 20.07 -21.20 -1.76
CA SER A 190 20.73 -20.09 -1.07
C SER A 190 19.79 -18.95 -0.63
N SER A 191 18.48 -19.04 -0.92
CA SER A 191 17.50 -18.04 -0.48
C SER A 191 17.32 -18.04 1.04
N LEU A 192 17.06 -16.86 1.60
CA LEU A 192 16.80 -16.70 3.03
C LEU A 192 15.53 -17.46 3.45
N VAL A 193 14.57 -17.57 2.55
CA VAL A 193 13.32 -18.34 2.74
C VAL A 193 13.63 -19.83 2.85
N SER A 194 14.45 -20.40 1.96
CA SER A 194 14.91 -21.80 2.08
C SER A 194 15.68 -22.06 3.38
N PHE A 195 16.51 -21.11 3.83
CA PHE A 195 17.24 -21.25 5.09
C PHE A 195 16.31 -21.29 6.31
N ASN A 196 15.24 -20.48 6.32
CA ASN A 196 14.25 -20.46 7.38
C ASN A 196 13.30 -21.68 7.36
N GLU A 197 13.01 -22.22 6.17
CA GLU A 197 12.27 -23.47 5.98
C GLU A 197 13.04 -24.66 6.58
N ASP A 198 14.36 -24.74 6.33
CA ASP A 198 15.21 -25.84 6.83
C ASP A 198 15.40 -25.78 8.36
N LEU A 199 15.38 -24.59 8.97
CA LEU A 199 15.47 -24.41 10.43
C LEU A 199 14.19 -24.80 11.18
N SER A 200 13.04 -24.83 10.49
CA SER A 200 11.73 -25.01 11.13
C SER A 200 11.36 -26.47 11.45
N CYS A 201 12.23 -27.44 11.14
CA CYS A 201 12.20 -28.84 11.62
C CYS A 201 10.81 -29.53 11.68
N GLN A 202 9.89 -29.16 10.78
CA GLN A 202 8.65 -29.89 10.56
C GLN A 202 8.63 -30.37 9.12
N ALA A 203 8.37 -31.66 8.96
CA ALA A 203 8.31 -32.40 7.72
C ALA A 203 7.24 -31.86 6.78
N VAL A 204 7.54 -30.74 6.13
CA VAL A 204 6.66 -30.14 5.14
C VAL A 204 7.42 -30.15 3.82
N GLU A 205 7.00 -31.07 2.95
CA GLU A 205 7.36 -31.12 1.52
C GLU A 205 6.81 -29.88 0.77
N ARG A 206 6.83 -28.70 1.35
CA ARG A 206 6.30 -27.47 0.75
C ARG A 206 7.33 -26.39 1.00
N ARG A 207 7.93 -25.92 -0.09
CA ARG A 207 8.78 -24.74 -0.07
C ARG A 207 7.98 -23.56 -0.60
N ASP A 208 7.93 -22.48 0.16
CA ASP A 208 7.34 -21.20 -0.23
C ASP A 208 8.29 -20.40 -1.13
N SER A 209 9.56 -20.81 -1.21
CA SER A 209 10.53 -20.27 -2.17
C SER A 209 10.20 -20.55 -3.64
N PHE A 210 9.28 -21.47 -3.94
CA PHE A 210 8.76 -21.68 -5.29
C PHE A 210 7.27 -21.99 -5.28
N TRP A 211 6.49 -21.18 -5.98
CA TRP A 211 5.09 -21.49 -6.25
C TRP A 211 4.62 -20.95 -7.60
N MET A 212 3.57 -21.58 -8.11
CA MET A 212 2.89 -21.20 -9.34
C MET A 212 1.40 -21.06 -9.06
N LYS A 213 0.78 -19.99 -9.56
CA LYS A 213 -0.67 -19.80 -9.50
C LYS A 213 -1.26 -19.91 -10.89
N PHE A 214 -2.38 -20.61 -10.98
CA PHE A 214 -3.16 -20.77 -12.19
C PHE A 214 -4.62 -20.42 -11.91
N PRO A 215 -5.34 -19.77 -12.85
CA PRO A 215 -6.78 -19.65 -12.75
C PRO A 215 -7.40 -21.06 -12.73
N SER A 216 -8.35 -21.30 -11.82
CA SER A 216 -8.96 -22.63 -11.67
C SER A 216 -9.79 -23.06 -12.89
N GLN A 217 -10.20 -22.10 -13.73
CA GLN A 217 -11.08 -22.33 -14.87
C GLN A 217 -10.36 -22.28 -16.22
N THR A 218 -9.21 -21.61 -16.31
CA THR A 218 -8.47 -21.40 -17.56
C THR A 218 -6.98 -21.62 -17.32
N MET A 219 -6.38 -22.62 -17.96
CA MET A 219 -4.91 -22.80 -17.94
C MET A 219 -4.19 -21.91 -18.96
N GLN A 220 -4.80 -20.78 -19.33
CA GLN A 220 -4.27 -19.86 -20.35
C GLN A 220 -3.38 -18.77 -19.76
N ASP A 221 -3.33 -18.70 -18.43
CA ASP A 221 -2.59 -17.70 -17.68
C ASP A 221 -1.95 -18.34 -16.44
N ALA A 222 -0.81 -17.81 -16.00
CA ALA A 222 -0.08 -18.33 -14.85
C ALA A 222 0.87 -17.29 -14.26
N ILE A 223 0.93 -17.23 -12.93
CA ILE A 223 1.93 -16.44 -12.20
C ILE A 223 2.96 -17.41 -11.63
N PHE A 224 4.22 -17.10 -11.88
CA PHE A 224 5.35 -17.85 -11.35
C PHE A 224 6.06 -16.98 -10.33
N SER A 225 6.21 -17.49 -9.11
CA SER A 225 7.00 -16.85 -8.08
C SER A 225 8.18 -17.74 -7.72
N LEU A 226 9.35 -17.12 -7.77
CA LEU A 226 10.62 -17.75 -7.51
C LEU A 226 11.38 -16.83 -6.55
N ASP A 227 11.53 -17.26 -5.30
CA ASP A 227 12.41 -16.61 -4.36
C ASP A 227 13.83 -17.10 -4.60
N ILE A 228 14.68 -16.18 -5.01
CA ILE A 228 16.06 -16.44 -5.36
C ILE A 228 16.88 -15.66 -4.35
N GLY A 229 17.80 -16.36 -3.67
CA GLY A 229 18.80 -15.69 -2.86
C GLY A 229 19.61 -14.66 -3.64
N SER A 230 20.40 -13.87 -2.93
CA SER A 230 21.25 -12.83 -3.49
C SER A 230 22.23 -13.39 -4.54
N THR A 231 21.82 -13.40 -5.82
CA THR A 231 22.60 -13.95 -6.93
C THR A 231 22.73 -12.91 -8.05
N LYS A 232 23.83 -12.15 -8.01
CA LYS A 232 24.17 -11.12 -9.01
C LYS A 232 24.16 -11.66 -10.44
N GLU A 233 24.63 -12.89 -10.60
CA GLU A 233 24.72 -13.60 -11.86
C GLU A 233 23.33 -13.96 -12.43
N LEU A 234 22.38 -14.41 -11.61
CA LEU A 234 21.02 -14.73 -12.09
C LEU A 234 20.24 -13.46 -12.42
N ALA A 235 20.40 -12.39 -11.62
CA ALA A 235 19.84 -11.09 -11.95
C ALA A 235 20.37 -10.56 -13.30
N ALA A 236 21.66 -10.76 -13.59
CA ALA A 236 22.25 -10.40 -14.88
C ALA A 236 21.71 -11.24 -16.05
N ILE A 237 21.33 -12.50 -15.80
CA ILE A 237 20.70 -13.37 -16.81
C ILE A 237 19.24 -12.98 -17.08
N LEU A 238 18.45 -12.74 -16.02
CA LEU A 238 17.03 -12.41 -16.12
C LEU A 238 16.80 -10.97 -16.60
N PHE A 239 17.73 -10.07 -16.28
CA PHE A 239 17.62 -8.65 -16.61
C PHE A 239 18.90 -8.12 -17.26
N PRO A 240 19.26 -8.62 -18.46
CA PRO A 240 20.55 -8.32 -19.12
C PRO A 240 20.73 -6.83 -19.47
N HIS A 241 19.64 -6.06 -19.49
CA HIS A 241 19.63 -4.63 -19.81
C HIS A 241 19.57 -3.71 -18.59
N ILE A 242 19.45 -4.27 -17.37
CA ILE A 242 19.42 -3.46 -16.16
C ILE A 242 20.84 -2.95 -15.87
N ASN A 243 20.97 -1.64 -15.83
CA ASN A 243 22.23 -0.92 -15.62
C ASN A 243 22.95 -1.47 -14.37
N PRO A 244 24.26 -1.77 -14.42
CA PRO A 244 25.03 -2.26 -13.27
C PRO A 244 24.95 -1.37 -12.03
N LYS A 245 24.53 -0.10 -12.17
CA LYS A 245 24.22 0.81 -11.05
C LYS A 245 23.01 0.38 -10.21
N ILE A 246 22.02 -0.31 -10.77
CA ILE A 246 20.85 -0.80 -10.00
C ILE A 246 21.25 -1.99 -9.13
N ALA A 247 22.19 -2.82 -9.59
CA ALA A 247 22.78 -3.90 -8.79
C ALA A 247 23.54 -3.39 -7.55
N SER A 248 24.04 -2.15 -7.55
CA SER A 248 24.60 -1.54 -6.33
C SER A 248 23.54 -0.98 -5.36
N PHE A 249 22.31 -0.73 -5.82
CA PHE A 249 21.21 -0.25 -4.96
C PHE A 249 20.44 -1.39 -4.29
N LEU A 250 20.27 -2.52 -4.97
CA LEU A 250 19.53 -3.67 -4.45
C LEU A 250 20.36 -4.58 -3.53
N TRP A 251 21.69 -4.44 -3.55
CA TRP A 251 22.60 -5.22 -2.73
C TRP A 251 23.47 -4.30 -1.88
N PRO A 252 23.10 -4.03 -0.62
CA PRO A 252 24.03 -3.47 0.35
C PRO A 252 25.23 -4.42 0.42
N GLN A 253 26.44 -3.87 0.24
CA GLN A 253 27.65 -4.65 0.43
C GLN A 253 27.73 -5.04 1.91
N THR A 254 27.22 -6.22 2.27
CA THR A 254 27.60 -6.86 3.52
C THR A 254 29.05 -7.26 3.38
N CYS A 255 29.90 -6.56 4.12
CA CYS A 255 31.34 -6.68 4.09
C CYS A 255 31.81 -8.13 4.18
N ASP A 256 32.66 -8.52 3.23
CA ASP A 256 33.59 -9.63 3.38
C ASP A 256 34.54 -9.32 4.55
N VAL A 257 34.32 -9.96 5.69
CA VAL A 257 35.39 -10.25 6.66
C VAL A 257 35.21 -11.67 7.16
N ILE A 258 35.60 -12.64 6.33
CA ILE A 258 36.27 -13.83 6.83
C ILE A 258 37.52 -14.00 5.98
N SER A 259 38.63 -13.47 6.48
CA SER A 259 39.95 -13.82 6.00
C SER A 259 40.13 -15.32 6.10
N THR A 260 40.20 -15.99 4.97
CA THR A 260 40.74 -17.34 4.85
C THR A 260 42.21 -17.31 5.24
N GLN A 261 42.53 -17.69 6.49
CA GLN A 261 43.83 -18.28 6.78
C GLN A 261 43.76 -19.76 6.44
N THR A 262 44.49 -20.10 5.39
CA THR A 262 44.93 -21.45 5.04
C THR A 262 45.58 -22.12 6.25
N LEU A 263 45.00 -23.24 6.68
CA LEU A 263 45.68 -24.22 7.51
C LEU A 263 45.65 -25.56 6.77
N ASP A 264 46.80 -25.89 6.20
CA ASP A 264 47.15 -27.23 5.75
C ASP A 264 47.02 -28.20 6.92
N TYR A 265 46.20 -29.25 6.75
CA TYR A 265 46.15 -30.39 7.66
C TYR A 265 46.65 -31.62 6.92
N ASN A 266 47.91 -31.98 7.20
CA ASN A 266 48.48 -33.30 6.93
C ASN A 266 49.13 -33.78 8.24
N GLY A 267 48.91 -35.05 8.58
CA GLY A 267 49.88 -35.80 9.37
C GLY A 267 49.48 -36.14 10.81
N VAL A 268 49.09 -37.39 10.97
CA VAL A 268 49.13 -38.21 12.19
C VAL A 268 50.52 -38.19 12.84
N SER A 269 50.63 -38.08 14.18
CA SER A 269 51.45 -38.96 15.03
C SER A 269 51.49 -38.52 16.51
N HIS A 270 51.45 -39.54 17.38
CA HIS A 270 51.70 -39.62 18.82
C HIS A 270 52.83 -38.75 19.42
N TYR A 271 52.60 -38.24 20.64
CA TYR A 271 53.21 -38.56 21.96
C TYR A 271 52.91 -37.36 22.89
N ASP A 272 52.12 -37.51 23.95
CA ASP A 272 52.44 -37.97 25.31
C ASP A 272 53.01 -36.87 26.24
N VAL A 273 52.60 -36.96 27.51
CA VAL A 273 53.06 -36.28 28.73
C VAL A 273 52.42 -34.93 29.17
N ARG A 274 51.86 -35.03 30.39
CA ARG A 274 51.20 -34.08 31.32
C ARG A 274 52.16 -32.96 31.87
N PRO A 275 51.82 -32.29 33.00
CA PRO A 275 50.77 -31.28 33.24
C PRO A 275 51.38 -29.98 33.82
N ASP A 276 50.64 -28.87 33.88
CA ASP A 276 50.69 -28.06 35.10
C ASP A 276 49.51 -27.11 35.28
N GLN A 277 49.22 -26.92 36.56
CA GLN A 277 48.23 -26.12 37.22
C GLN A 277 48.48 -24.62 37.01
N SER A 278 47.41 -23.82 36.97
CA SER A 278 47.20 -22.72 37.94
C SER A 278 45.95 -21.91 37.59
N ARG A 279 45.11 -21.71 38.62
CA ARG A 279 44.47 -20.45 39.09
C ARG A 279 43.85 -19.53 38.02
N GLN A 280 42.67 -18.93 38.20
CA GLN A 280 42.10 -18.43 39.44
C GLN A 280 40.65 -17.98 39.18
N ASP A 281 39.87 -18.11 40.24
CA ASP A 281 38.56 -17.53 40.57
C ASP A 281 38.25 -16.18 39.90
N ARG A 282 37.01 -16.00 39.41
CA ARG A 282 36.24 -14.76 39.64
C ARG A 282 34.74 -15.02 39.76
N GLU A 283 34.23 -14.38 40.81
CA GLU A 283 32.92 -14.49 41.43
C GLU A 283 31.79 -13.87 40.60
N TYR A 284 30.60 -14.45 40.81
CA TYR A 284 29.29 -13.92 40.46
C TYR A 284 28.89 -12.75 41.37
N HIS A 285 28.39 -11.66 40.79
CA HIS A 285 27.55 -10.69 41.48
C HIS A 285 26.25 -10.46 40.69
N PRO A 286 25.06 -10.58 41.33
CA PRO A 286 23.78 -10.25 40.70
C PRO A 286 23.45 -8.75 40.82
N ILE A 287 22.75 -8.26 39.79
CA ILE A 287 22.22 -6.90 39.64
C ILE A 287 20.91 -6.77 40.47
N PRO A 288 20.71 -5.69 41.26
CA PRO A 288 19.41 -5.40 41.86
C PRO A 288 18.49 -4.67 40.88
N SER A 289 17.24 -5.15 40.80
CA SER A 289 16.09 -4.41 40.29
C SER A 289 15.63 -3.40 41.33
N GLU A 290 15.37 -2.15 40.94
CA GLU A 290 14.31 -1.34 41.55
C GLU A 290 14.06 -0.01 40.81
N MET A 291 12.81 0.45 40.97
CA MET A 291 12.23 1.76 40.65
C MET A 291 11.82 2.01 39.19
N TYR A 292 10.51 2.03 38.95
CA TYR A 292 9.80 3.29 38.70
C TYR A 292 8.38 3.19 39.28
N HIS A 293 8.09 4.11 40.22
CA HIS A 293 6.75 4.56 40.57
C HIS A 293 6.21 5.48 39.47
#